data_AF-A0A166WM22-F1
#
_entry.id   AF-A0A166WM22-F1
#
_cell.length_a   1.000
_cell.length_b   1.000
_cell.length_c   1.000
_cell.angle_alpha   90.00
_cell.angle_beta   90.00
_cell.angle_gamma   90.00
#
_symmetry.space_group_name_H-M   'P 1'
#
loop_
_entity.id
_entity.type
_entity.pdbx_description
1 polymer ?
#
loop_
_entity_poly.entity_id
_entity_poly.type
_entity_poly.pdbx_seq_one_letter_code
_entity_poly.pdbx_strand_id
1 'polypeptide(L)'
;MTAQTHKDDSFHLYDLKVSVICPPGERILCGAREGDYFTLEGEMLCLPPNQGFSIYSLSSVLPLLAAKQRVTHENDWMTTDAEIACPDPHCRSRLKIERTGLRLFNHHAVTAVPLPHAQNRPRSDIRSGDLSAPVLGTADDF
;
A
#
# COMPACT_ATOMS: atom_id res chain seq x y z
N MET A 1 -20.56 -32.06 -14.99
CA MET A 1 -20.12 -30.65 -14.84
C MET A 1 -19.47 -30.54 -13.47
N THR A 2 -18.16 -30.66 -13.37
CA THR A 2 -17.44 -30.51 -12.10
C THR A 2 -17.27 -29.03 -11.82
N ALA A 3 -17.94 -28.52 -10.80
CA ALA A 3 -17.74 -27.18 -10.29
C ALA A 3 -16.28 -27.04 -9.83
N GLN A 4 -15.52 -26.23 -10.54
CA GLN A 4 -14.14 -25.94 -10.20
C GLN A 4 -14.18 -24.97 -9.01
N THR A 5 -13.97 -25.49 -7.80
CA THR A 5 -13.80 -24.68 -6.59
C THR A 5 -12.55 -23.83 -6.76
N HIS A 6 -12.71 -22.57 -7.19
CA HIS A 6 -11.67 -21.57 -7.08
C HIS A 6 -11.37 -21.40 -5.59
N LYS A 7 -10.10 -21.60 -5.21
CA LYS A 7 -9.64 -21.27 -3.86
C LYS A 7 -9.85 -19.77 -3.68
N ASP A 8 -10.49 -19.38 -2.58
CA ASP A 8 -10.66 -17.97 -2.22
C ASP A 8 -9.28 -17.30 -2.16
N ASP A 9 -9.07 -16.34 -3.07
CA ASP A 9 -7.86 -15.54 -3.19
C ASP A 9 -8.11 -14.08 -2.81
N SER A 10 -9.20 -13.83 -2.08
CA SER A 10 -9.57 -12.50 -1.63
C SER A 10 -8.82 -12.05 -0.39
N PHE A 11 -8.64 -10.74 -0.25
CA PHE A 11 -8.09 -10.10 0.94
C PHE A 11 -8.72 -8.70 1.12
N HIS A 12 -8.55 -8.12 2.31
CA HIS A 12 -9.09 -6.80 2.61
C HIS A 12 -7.98 -5.80 2.92
N LEU A 13 -8.20 -4.56 2.50
CA LEU A 13 -7.47 -3.39 2.94
C LEU A 13 -8.46 -2.34 3.46
N TYR A 14 -8.03 -1.53 4.42
CA TYR A 14 -8.75 -0.32 4.77
C TYR A 14 -8.49 0.77 3.73
N ASP A 15 -9.54 1.48 3.34
CA ASP A 15 -9.39 2.82 2.75
C ASP A 15 -9.03 3.79 3.88
N LEU A 16 -8.18 4.78 3.56
CA LEU A 16 -7.71 5.75 4.55
C LEU A 16 -8.24 7.13 4.22
N LYS A 17 -8.51 7.91 5.27
CA LYS A 17 -8.61 9.37 5.17
C LYS A 17 -7.41 9.96 5.91
N VAL A 18 -6.69 10.86 5.25
CA VAL A 18 -5.59 11.61 5.86
C VAL A 18 -5.98 13.07 5.93
N SER A 19 -6.17 13.58 7.14
CA SER A 19 -6.62 14.96 7.39
C SER A 19 -5.50 15.79 7.98
N VAL A 20 -5.44 17.07 7.61
CA VAL A 20 -4.54 18.04 8.24
C VAL A 20 -5.08 18.43 9.62
N ILE A 21 -4.17 18.53 10.59
CA ILE A 21 -4.41 19.16 11.89
C ILE A 21 -3.58 20.45 11.94
N CYS A 22 -4.24 21.60 12.10
CA CYS A 22 -3.60 22.88 12.35
C CYS A 22 -3.84 23.31 13.81
N PRO A 23 -2.82 23.25 14.70
CA PRO A 23 -3.02 23.67 16.08
C PRO A 23 -3.46 25.15 16.18
N PRO A 24 -4.44 25.48 17.03
CA PRO A 24 -4.92 26.85 17.17
C PRO A 24 -3.82 27.84 17.54
N GLY A 25 -3.76 28.97 16.85
CA GLY A 25 -2.79 30.04 17.11
C GLY A 25 -1.38 29.80 16.56
N GLU A 26 -1.10 28.63 15.97
CA GLU A 26 0.19 28.34 15.36
C GLU A 26 0.28 28.82 13.91
N ARG A 27 1.47 29.27 13.50
CA ARG A 27 1.75 29.60 12.11
C ARG A 27 2.06 28.34 11.32
N ILE A 28 1.29 28.08 10.26
CA ILE A 28 1.52 26.94 9.36
C ILE A 28 2.36 27.38 8.16
N LEU A 29 3.50 26.71 7.95
CA LEU A 29 4.51 27.08 6.94
C LEU A 29 4.43 26.23 5.67
N CYS A 30 3.92 25.00 5.79
CA CYS A 30 3.84 24.04 4.68
C CYS A 30 2.68 24.31 3.71
N GLY A 31 1.89 25.38 3.94
CA GLY A 31 0.72 25.74 3.14
C GLY A 31 -0.55 24.96 3.46
N ALA A 32 -0.49 24.00 4.39
CA ALA A 32 -1.64 23.23 4.84
C ALA A 32 -2.67 24.12 5.56
N ARG A 33 -3.95 23.76 5.42
CA ARG A 33 -5.09 24.48 5.99
C ARG A 33 -5.95 23.52 6.79
N GLU A 34 -6.60 24.06 7.81
CA GLU A 34 -7.61 23.31 8.55
C GLU A 34 -8.71 22.83 7.59
N GLY A 35 -9.06 21.55 7.66
CA GLY A 35 -10.02 20.92 6.76
C GLY A 35 -9.44 20.33 5.47
N ASP A 36 -8.17 20.59 5.13
CA ASP A 36 -7.50 19.90 4.02
C ASP A 36 -7.40 18.40 4.31
N TYR A 37 -7.69 17.56 3.30
CA TYR A 37 -7.54 16.11 3.42
C TYR A 37 -7.32 15.42 2.07
N PHE A 38 -6.84 14.19 2.09
CA PHE A 38 -6.94 13.28 0.95
C PHE A 38 -7.49 11.93 1.40
N THR A 39 -8.05 11.18 0.46
CA THR A 39 -8.41 9.77 0.67
C THR A 39 -7.43 8.87 -0.05
N LEU A 40 -7.18 7.70 0.53
CA LEU A 40 -6.51 6.59 -0.14
C LEU A 40 -7.54 5.49 -0.31
N GLU A 41 -8.08 5.38 -1.52
CA GLU A 41 -9.14 4.45 -1.89
C GLU A 41 -8.50 3.28 -2.63
N GLY A 42 -8.28 2.18 -1.92
CA GLY A 42 -7.38 1.13 -2.37
C GLY A 42 -5.96 1.68 -2.55
N GLU A 43 -5.47 1.73 -3.79
CA GLU A 43 -4.15 2.28 -4.13
C GLU A 43 -4.19 3.71 -4.68
N MET A 44 -5.40 4.28 -4.80
CA MET A 44 -5.60 5.59 -5.41
C MET A 44 -5.64 6.70 -4.37
N LEU A 45 -4.67 7.61 -4.44
CA LEU A 45 -4.71 8.86 -3.68
C LEU A 45 -5.64 9.85 -4.39
N CYS A 46 -6.69 10.27 -3.69
CA CYS A 46 -7.72 11.17 -4.21
C CYS A 46 -7.75 12.47 -3.41
N LEU A 47 -7.73 13.60 -4.11
CA LEU A 47 -7.84 14.94 -3.53
C LEU A 47 -9.23 15.52 -3.81
N PRO A 48 -9.78 16.34 -2.91
CA PRO A 48 -10.95 17.16 -3.21
C PRO A 48 -10.67 18.12 -4.39
N PRO A 49 -11.71 18.51 -5.15
CA PRO A 49 -11.54 19.46 -6.25
C PRO A 49 -10.86 20.75 -5.81
N ASN A 50 -9.87 21.20 -6.58
CA ASN A 50 -9.09 22.43 -6.35
C ASN A 50 -8.26 22.45 -5.05
N GLN A 51 -8.07 21.31 -4.39
CA GLN A 51 -7.19 21.22 -3.23
C GLN A 51 -5.78 20.80 -3.67
N GLY A 52 -4.79 21.62 -3.32
CA GLY A 52 -3.39 21.21 -3.39
C GLY A 52 -2.96 20.53 -2.10
N PHE A 53 -1.94 19.69 -2.16
CA PHE A 53 -1.27 19.16 -0.97
C PHE A 53 0.23 19.34 -1.10
N SER A 54 0.90 19.74 -0.02
CA SER A 54 2.36 19.88 -0.04
C SER A 54 3.01 18.52 -0.28
N ILE A 55 3.83 18.41 -1.32
CA ILE A 55 4.59 17.19 -1.62
C ILE A 55 5.52 16.80 -0.48
N TYR A 56 6.00 17.78 0.29
CA TYR A 56 6.84 17.55 1.47
C TYR A 56 6.01 16.94 2.60
N SER A 57 4.81 17.46 2.87
CA SER A 57 3.89 16.85 3.83
C SER A 57 3.43 15.46 3.39
N LEU A 58 3.23 15.22 2.09
CA LEU A 58 2.97 13.87 1.57
C LEU A 58 4.15 12.94 1.84
N SER A 59 5.38 13.40 1.62
CA SER A 59 6.57 12.57 1.83
C SER A 59 6.74 12.06 3.27
N SER A 60 6.22 12.78 4.27
CA SER A 60 6.27 12.33 5.66
C SER A 60 5.26 11.23 5.98
N VAL A 61 4.10 11.23 5.32
CA VAL A 61 3.01 10.27 5.59
C VAL A 61 3.02 9.06 4.66
N LEU A 62 3.45 9.22 3.41
CA LEU A 62 3.45 8.17 2.38
C LEU A 62 4.09 6.84 2.84
N PRO A 63 5.24 6.83 3.56
CA PRO A 63 5.86 5.58 3.99
C PRO A 63 5.00 4.72 4.92
N LEU A 64 3.99 5.31 5.57
CA LEU A 64 3.17 4.64 6.58
C LEU A 64 1.84 4.11 6.01
N LEU A 65 1.39 4.61 4.86
CA LEU A 65 0.04 4.35 4.36
C LEU A 65 -0.21 2.86 4.12
N ALA A 66 0.69 2.16 3.43
CA ALA A 66 0.52 0.74 3.13
C ALA A 66 0.40 -0.13 4.40
N ALA A 67 1.17 0.19 5.45
CA ALA A 67 1.04 -0.49 6.74
C ALA A 67 -0.30 -0.17 7.40
N LYS A 68 -0.71 1.11 7.36
CA LYS A 68 -1.99 1.57 7.94
C LYS A 68 -3.22 0.99 7.26
N GLN A 69 -3.14 0.62 5.98
CA GLN A 69 -4.22 -0.09 5.27
C GLN A 69 -4.41 -1.55 5.72
N ARG A 70 -3.38 -2.18 6.29
CA ARG A 70 -3.44 -3.59 6.71
C ARG A 70 -4.00 -3.70 8.12
N VAL A 71 -4.54 -4.88 8.44
CA VAL A 71 -4.76 -5.24 9.85
C VAL A 71 -3.39 -5.36 10.51
N THR A 72 -3.21 -4.63 11.60
CA THR A 72 -1.99 -4.57 12.40
C THR A 72 -2.24 -5.19 13.77
N HIS A 73 -1.19 -5.63 14.45
CA HIS A 73 -1.30 -6.24 15.77
C HIS A 73 -1.73 -5.20 16.81
N GLU A 74 -2.64 -5.53 17.74
CA GLU A 74 -3.20 -4.57 18.70
C GLU A 74 -2.15 -3.89 19.59
N ASN A 75 -1.09 -4.61 19.95
CA ASN A 75 0.03 -4.10 20.75
C ASN A 75 1.15 -3.42 19.95
N ASP A 76 1.00 -3.27 18.63
CA ASP A 76 1.96 -2.54 17.80
C ASP A 76 1.59 -1.05 17.77
N TRP A 77 2.57 -0.16 17.95
CA TRP A 77 2.39 1.29 17.83
C TRP A 77 1.82 1.67 16.45
N MET A 78 2.08 0.87 15.41
CA MET A 78 1.49 1.06 14.09
C MET A 78 -0.04 0.97 14.10
N THR A 79 -0.65 0.35 15.10
CA THR A 79 -2.11 0.33 15.29
C THR A 79 -2.63 1.63 15.90
N THR A 80 -1.92 2.18 16.88
CA THR A 80 -2.40 3.31 17.70
C THR A 80 -2.00 4.68 17.16
N ASP A 81 -0.74 4.82 16.71
CA ASP A 81 -0.15 6.13 16.45
C ASP A 81 -0.57 6.64 15.07
N ALA A 82 -1.53 7.55 15.03
CA ALA A 82 -2.17 7.99 13.80
C ALA A 82 -1.70 9.37 13.30
N GLU A 83 -0.91 10.10 14.09
CA GLU A 83 -0.48 11.46 13.78
C GLU A 83 0.97 11.53 13.32
N ILE A 84 1.19 12.19 12.17
CA ILE A 84 2.50 12.35 11.54
C ILE A 84 2.82 13.84 11.53
N ALA A 85 3.99 14.19 12.03
CA ALA A 85 4.45 15.59 12.03
C ALA A 85 4.74 16.10 10.62
N CYS A 86 4.62 17.41 10.43
CA CYS A 86 5.20 18.09 9.27
C CYS A 86 6.71 17.83 9.23
N PRO A 87 7.32 17.61 8.04
CA PRO A 87 8.77 17.45 7.95
C PRO A 87 9.55 18.73 8.28
N ASP A 88 8.93 19.90 8.20
CA ASP A 88 9.52 21.14 8.70
C ASP A 88 9.36 21.22 10.23
N PRO A 89 10.45 21.19 11.01
CA PRO A 89 10.39 21.21 12.47
C PRO A 89 9.78 22.49 13.05
N HIS A 90 9.71 23.57 12.27
CA HIS A 90 9.10 24.83 12.68
C HIS A 90 7.62 24.94 12.27
N CYS A 91 7.10 23.99 11.51
CA CYS A 91 5.69 23.91 11.16
C CYS A 91 4.96 22.94 12.11
N ARG A 92 4.03 23.47 12.91
CA ARG A 92 3.31 22.67 13.93
C ARG A 92 2.14 21.84 13.39
N SER A 93 1.86 21.91 12.09
CA SER A 93 0.83 21.08 11.46
C SER A 93 1.16 19.59 11.59
N ARG A 94 0.12 18.76 11.66
CA ARG A 94 0.23 17.30 11.60
C ARG A 94 -0.72 16.74 10.56
N LEU A 95 -0.53 15.48 10.22
CA LEU A 95 -1.44 14.69 9.40
C LEU A 95 -1.98 13.56 10.25
N LYS A 96 -3.30 13.36 10.26
CA LYS A 96 -3.96 12.27 10.97
C LYS A 96 -4.47 11.25 9.99
N ILE A 97 -4.06 9.99 10.15
CA ILE A 97 -4.54 8.85 9.37
C ILE A 97 -5.72 8.21 10.08
N GLU A 98 -6.84 8.06 9.39
CA GLU A 98 -8.01 7.35 9.90
C GLU A 98 -8.37 6.21 8.93
N ARG A 99 -8.52 5.00 9.47
CA ARG A 99 -9.11 3.88 8.73
C ARG A 99 -10.60 4.15 8.57
N THR A 100 -11.11 3.94 7.36
CA THR A 100 -12.51 4.19 7.04
C THR A 100 -13.22 2.89 6.68
N GLY A 101 -13.52 2.65 5.40
CA GLY A 101 -14.15 1.43 4.92
C GLY A 101 -13.16 0.29 4.72
N LEU A 102 -13.65 -0.95 4.76
CA LEU A 102 -12.94 -2.11 4.26
C LEU A 102 -13.26 -2.31 2.78
N ARG A 103 -12.22 -2.53 1.99
CA ARG A 103 -12.29 -2.83 0.56
C ARG A 103 -11.81 -4.25 0.31
N LEU A 104 -12.61 -5.02 -0.41
CA LEU A 104 -12.26 -6.36 -0.87
C LEU A 104 -11.40 -6.27 -2.13
N PHE A 105 -10.31 -7.02 -2.15
CA PHE A 105 -9.45 -7.24 -3.29
C PHE A 105 -9.36 -8.73 -3.58
N ASN A 106 -8.99 -9.07 -4.81
CA ASN A 106 -8.64 -10.43 -5.20
C ASN A 106 -7.19 -10.45 -5.69
N HIS A 107 -6.40 -11.43 -5.24
CA HIS A 107 -4.98 -11.55 -5.58
C HIS A 107 -4.74 -11.53 -7.09
N HIS A 108 -5.49 -12.33 -7.85
CA HIS A 108 -5.33 -12.39 -9.31
C HIS A 108 -5.61 -11.07 -10.03
N ALA A 109 -6.38 -10.16 -9.42
CA ALA A 109 -6.73 -8.87 -10.01
C ALA A 109 -5.66 -7.79 -9.81
N VAL A 110 -4.77 -7.97 -8.82
CA VAL A 110 -3.80 -6.94 -8.41
C VAL A 110 -2.34 -7.35 -8.57
N THR A 111 -2.07 -8.59 -8.99
CA THR A 111 -0.70 -9.03 -9.26
C THR A 111 -0.64 -10.13 -10.31
N ALA A 112 0.43 -10.11 -11.11
CA ALA A 112 0.75 -11.17 -12.06
C ALA A 112 1.46 -12.37 -11.41
N VAL A 113 1.95 -12.23 -10.18
CA VAL A 113 2.65 -13.30 -9.47
C VAL A 113 1.62 -14.25 -8.86
N PRO A 114 1.56 -15.54 -9.22
CA PRO A 114 0.55 -16.46 -8.69
C PRO A 114 0.82 -16.82 -7.22
N LEU A 115 -0.24 -17.17 -6.47
CA LEU A 115 -0.11 -17.72 -5.13
C LEU A 115 0.70 -19.05 -5.17
N PRO A 116 1.62 -19.31 -4.21
CA PRO A 116 2.43 -20.54 -4.20
C PRO A 116 1.61 -21.83 -4.29
N HIS A 117 0.45 -21.85 -3.63
CA HIS A 117 -0.46 -23.01 -3.64
C HIS A 117 -1.27 -23.17 -4.93
N ALA A 118 -1.26 -22.19 -5.83
CA ALA A 118 -1.86 -22.30 -7.16
C ALA A 118 -0.93 -23.00 -8.17
N GLN A 119 0.37 -23.15 -7.86
CA GLN A 119 1.35 -23.76 -8.76
C GLN A 119 1.35 -25.29 -8.75
N ASN A 120 0.64 -25.95 -7.82
CA ASN A 120 0.58 -27.41 -7.71
C ASN A 120 -0.43 -28.09 -8.66
N ARG A 121 -0.69 -27.50 -9.84
CA ARG A 121 -1.37 -28.23 -10.91
C ARG A 121 -0.31 -29.08 -11.63
N PRO A 122 -0.37 -30.42 -11.63
CA PRO A 122 0.57 -31.21 -12.38
C PRO A 122 0.50 -30.77 -13.84
N ARG A 123 1.63 -30.35 -14.40
CA ARG A 123 1.80 -30.19 -15.85
C ARG A 123 1.68 -31.58 -16.47
N SER A 124 0.46 -32.04 -16.75
CA SER A 124 0.27 -33.00 -17.82
C SER A 124 0.69 -32.27 -19.10
N ASP A 125 1.62 -32.86 -19.84
CA ASP A 125 2.07 -32.45 -21.18
C ASP A 125 3.37 -31.63 -21.21
N ILE A 126 4.46 -32.21 -20.71
CA ILE A 126 5.75 -32.07 -21.41
C ILE A 126 6.11 -33.46 -21.89
N ARG A 127 5.86 -33.73 -23.18
CA ARG A 127 6.39 -34.92 -23.85
C ARG A 127 7.91 -34.83 -23.79
N SER A 128 8.51 -35.84 -23.18
CA SER A 128 9.94 -36.09 -23.19
C SER A 128 10.44 -36.23 -24.64
N GLY A 129 11.29 -35.30 -25.06
CA GLY A 129 12.03 -35.39 -26.32
C GLY A 129 12.79 -34.12 -26.61
N ASP A 130 14.12 -34.24 -26.73
CA ASP A 130 15.06 -33.30 -27.35
C ASP A 130 15.34 -31.97 -26.60
N LEU A 131 16.57 -31.47 -26.39
CA LEU A 131 17.90 -31.79 -26.91
C LEU A 131 18.97 -31.28 -25.93
N SER A 132 20.10 -31.99 -25.95
CA SER A 132 21.40 -31.66 -25.38
C SER A 132 21.86 -30.21 -25.62
N ALA A 133 22.38 -29.55 -24.59
CA ALA A 133 23.35 -28.46 -24.73
C ALA A 133 24.30 -28.40 -23.51
N PRO A 134 25.61 -28.14 -23.69
CA PRO A 134 26.63 -28.37 -22.68
C PRO A 134 26.76 -27.24 -21.67
N VAL A 135 27.23 -27.60 -20.48
CA VAL A 135 27.71 -26.73 -19.41
C VAL A 135 29.07 -26.17 -19.82
N LEU A 136 29.26 -24.84 -19.82
CA LEU A 136 30.52 -24.19 -19.42
C LEU A 136 30.39 -22.65 -19.32
N GLY A 137 30.99 -22.06 -18.30
CA GLY A 137 31.20 -20.62 -18.19
C GLY A 137 31.39 -20.15 -16.75
N THR A 138 32.62 -20.25 -16.24
CA THR A 138 33.09 -19.65 -14.99
C THR A 138 33.06 -18.12 -15.09
N ALA A 139 32.54 -17.45 -14.06
CA ALA A 139 32.61 -16.01 -13.92
C ALA A 139 33.86 -15.62 -13.11
N ASP A 140 34.76 -14.91 -13.77
CA ASP A 140 35.73 -13.98 -13.16
C ASP A 140 35.51 -12.59 -13.80
N ASP A 141 35.74 -11.55 -13.00
CA ASP A 141 35.84 -10.11 -13.30
C ASP A 141 34.58 -9.30 -13.65
N PHE A 142 33.97 -8.66 -12.64
CA PHE A 142 34.16 -7.24 -12.26
C PHE A 142 33.33 -6.88 -11.01
#